data_AF-A0A817LZ24-F1
#
_entry.id   AF-A0A817LZ24-F1
#
_cell.length_a   1.000
_cell.length_b   1.000
_cell.length_c   1.000
_cell.angle_alpha   90.00
_cell.angle_beta   90.00
_cell.angle_gamma   90.00
#
_symmetry.space_group_name_H-M   'P 1'
#
loop_
_entity.id
_entity.type
_entity.pdbx_description
1 polymer ?
#
loop_
_entity_poly.entity_id
_entity_poly.type
_entity_poly.pdbx_seq_one_letter_code
_entity_poly.pdbx_strand_id
1 'polypeptide(L)' 'VLTTLDLCWNAIGPIGAQNLAEALKSNNTLTTLNLDLNHVGPTGTQYLAGALKINKACYTFFI' A
#
# COMPACT_ATOMS: atom_id res chain seq x y z
N VAL A 1 14.93 9.22 5.85
CA VAL A 1 13.55 8.78 6.19
C VAL A 1 12.78 8.72 4.89
N LEU A 2 12.14 7.60 4.56
CA LEU A 2 11.38 7.46 3.33
C LEU A 2 9.92 7.82 3.59
N THR A 3 9.44 8.90 2.98
CA THR A 3 8.07 9.41 3.15
C THR A 3 7.19 9.12 1.92
N THR A 4 7.76 8.88 0.75
CA THR A 4 6.99 8.65 -0.47
C THR A 4 7.53 7.44 -1.21
N LEU A 5 6.64 6.54 -1.62
CA LEU A 5 6.96 5.38 -2.43
C LEU A 5 6.00 5.33 -3.62
N ASP A 6 6.55 5.45 -4.82
CA ASP A 6 5.79 5.32 -6.06
C ASP A 6 6.09 3.96 -6.71
N LEU A 7 5.05 3.14 -6.83
CA LEU A 7 5.10 1.82 -7.46
C LEU A 7 4.11 1.73 -8.62
N CYS A 8 3.69 2.84 -9.21
CA CYS A 8 2.81 2.88 -10.38
C CYS A 8 3.31 1.94 -11.50
N TRP A 9 2.41 1.14 -12.11
CA TRP A 9 2.70 0.25 -13.25
C TRP A 9 3.74 -0.86 -12.99
N ASN A 10 3.71 -1.52 -11.84
CA ASN A 10 4.66 -2.61 -11.51
C ASN A 10 4.02 -4.01 -11.48
N ALA A 11 2.76 -4.15 -11.88
CA ALA A 11 2.04 -5.44 -11.89
C ALA A 11 2.14 -6.23 -10.57
N ILE A 12 2.11 -5.53 -9.42
CA ILE A 12 2.25 -6.11 -8.08
C ILE A 12 1.24 -7.24 -7.82
N GLY A 13 0.02 -7.10 -8.34
CA GLY A 13 -1.04 -8.09 -8.17
C GLY A 13 -1.57 -8.22 -6.73
N PRO A 14 -2.53 -9.12 -6.50
CA PRO A 14 -3.17 -9.29 -5.20
C PRO A 14 -2.22 -9.80 -4.11
N ILE A 15 -1.30 -10.71 -4.47
CA ILE A 15 -0.33 -11.29 -3.51
C ILE A 15 0.70 -10.23 -3.08
N GLY A 16 1.20 -9.44 -4.04
CA GLY A 16 2.13 -8.36 -3.71
C GLY A 16 1.48 -7.28 -2.84
N ALA A 17 0.20 -6.96 -3.09
CA ALA A 17 -0.57 -6.04 -2.26
C ALA A 17 -0.75 -6.55 -0.83
N GLN A 18 -0.96 -7.85 -0.64
CA GLN A 18 -1.01 -8.47 0.68
C GLN A 18 0.33 -8.33 1.42
N ASN A 19 1.45 -8.62 0.75
CA ASN A 19 2.78 -8.48 1.36
C ASN A 19 3.08 -7.03 1.73
N LEU A 20 2.69 -6.09 0.86
CA LEU A 20 2.86 -4.66 1.11
C LEU A 20 1.99 -4.20 2.28
N ALA A 21 0.76 -4.71 2.41
CA ALA A 21 -0.11 -4.43 3.54
C ALA A 21 0.51 -4.88 4.88
N GLU A 22 1.12 -6.06 4.94
CA GLU A 22 1.83 -6.51 6.15
C GLU A 22 3.03 -5.60 6.48
N ALA A 23 3.81 -5.19 5.48
CA ALA A 23 4.92 -4.25 5.68
C ALA A 23 4.44 -2.87 6.15
N LEU A 24 3.28 -2.41 5.67
CA LEU A 24 2.69 -1.13 6.08
C LEU A 24 2.26 -1.11 7.54
N LYS A 25 1.92 -2.24 8.17
CA LYS A 25 1.50 -2.26 9.58
C LYS A 25 2.60 -1.83 10.55
N SER A 26 3.87 -2.04 10.21
CA SER A 26 5.03 -1.67 11.02
C SER A 26 5.73 -0.40 10.53
N ASN A 27 5.39 0.12 9.35
CA ASN A 27 5.95 1.35 8.83
C ASN A 27 5.29 2.57 9.48
N ASN A 28 6.09 3.49 10.03
CA ASN A 28 5.63 4.71 10.69
C ASN A 28 6.20 6.00 10.07
N THR A 29 6.83 5.88 8.89
CA THR A 29 7.57 7.00 8.27
C THR A 29 7.12 7.33 6.86
N LEU A 30 6.58 6.35 6.12
CA LEU A 30 5.97 6.62 4.83
C LEU A 30 4.81 7.64 5.08
N THR A 31 4.39 8.42 4.12
CA THR A 31 3.16 9.24 4.14
C THR A 31 2.46 9.25 2.78
N THR A 32 3.08 8.68 1.74
CA THR A 32 2.47 8.51 0.42
C THR A 32 2.88 7.18 -0.22
N LEU A 33 1.90 6.44 -0.74
CA LEU A 33 2.11 5.21 -1.49
C LEU A 33 1.21 5.23 -2.74
N ASN A 34 1.85 5.23 -3.92
CA ASN A 34 1.15 5.13 -5.20
C ASN A 34 1.20 3.69 -5.71
N LEU A 35 0.04 3.09 -5.93
CA LEU A 35 -0.15 1.73 -6.45
C LEU A 35 -1.00 1.70 -7.71
N ASP A 36 -1.20 2.84 -8.38
CA ASP A 36 -1.97 2.90 -9.61
C ASP A 36 -1.47 1.86 -10.63
N LEU A 37 -2.43 1.23 -11.30
CA LEU A 37 -2.18 0.34 -12.43
C LEU A 37 -1.26 -0.84 -12.07
N ASN A 38 -1.45 -1.39 -10.86
CA ASN A 38 -0.75 -2.58 -10.38
C ASN A 38 -1.57 -3.86 -10.34
N HIS A 39 -2.83 -3.82 -10.82
CA HIS A 39 -3.73 -4.98 -10.84
C HIS A 39 -3.89 -5.67 -9.48
N VAL A 40 -3.89 -4.89 -8.38
CA VAL A 40 -3.99 -5.43 -7.01
C VAL A 40 -5.29 -6.19 -6.75
N GLY A 41 -6.37 -5.84 -7.47
CA GLY A 41 -7.67 -6.49 -7.38
C GLY A 41 -8.37 -6.28 -6.02
N PRO A 42 -9.64 -6.71 -5.90
CA PRO A 42 -10.44 -6.46 -4.70
C PRO A 42 -9.83 -7.02 -3.42
N THR A 43 -9.24 -8.21 -3.47
CA THR A 43 -8.59 -8.85 -2.33
C THR A 43 -7.35 -8.08 -1.88
N GLY A 44 -6.49 -7.64 -2.82
CA GLY A 44 -5.32 -6.83 -2.51
C GLY A 44 -5.71 -5.49 -1.87
N THR A 45 -6.75 -4.83 -2.40
CA THR A 45 -7.30 -3.60 -1.84
C THR A 45 -7.82 -3.80 -0.41
N GLN A 46 -8.48 -4.93 -0.09
CA GLN A 46 -8.94 -5.22 1.26
C GLN A 46 -7.78 -5.35 2.27
N TYR A 47 -6.69 -6.01 1.90
CA TYR A 47 -5.51 -6.10 2.75
C TYR A 47 -4.89 -4.72 3.00
N LEU A 48 -4.70 -3.92 1.95
CA LEU A 48 -4.17 -2.56 2.05
C LEU A 48 -5.05 -1.67 2.94
N ALA A 49 -6.38 -1.72 2.77
CA ALA A 49 -7.32 -0.99 3.61
C ALA A 49 -7.25 -1.42 5.08
N GLY A 50 -7.05 -2.72 5.36
CA GLY A 50 -6.84 -3.23 6.71
C GLY A 50 -5.57 -2.69 7.36
N ALA A 51 -4.46 -2.65 6.61
CA ALA A 51 -3.20 -2.09 7.10
C ALA A 51 -3.32 -0.59 7.42
N LEU A 52 -4.08 0.16 6.63
CA LEU A 52 -4.27 1.60 6.81
C LEU A 52 -5.09 1.99 8.04
N LYS A 53 -5.97 1.11 8.52
CA LYS A 53 -6.67 1.34 9.79
C LYS A 53 -5.75 1.27 11.00
N ILE A 54 -4.65 0.52 10.88
CA ILE A 54 -3.68 0.29 11.96
C ILE A 54 -2.56 1.32 11.88
N ASN A 55 -2.12 1.64 10.66
CA ASN A 55 -1.07 2.61 10.42
C ASN A 55 -1.57 4.04 10.71
N LYS A 56 -0.89 4.74 11.62
CA LYS A 56 -1.23 6.11 12.04
C LYS A 56 -0.50 7.21 11.27
N ALA A 57 0.46 6.86 10.42
CA ALA A 57 0.94 7.81 9.43
C ALA A 57 -0.20 8.02 8.42
N CYS A 58 -0.52 9.26 8.10
CA CYS A 58 -1.66 9.61 7.24
C CYS A 58 -1.26 9.39 5.78
N TYR A 59 -2.12 8.77 4.97
CA TYR A 59 -1.80 8.54 3.55
C TYR A 59 -3.00 8.69 2.61
N THR A 60 -2.75 9.46 1.56
CA THR A 60 -3.49 9.42 0.29
C THR A 60 -3.03 8.18 -0.48
N PHE A 61 -3.98 7.30 -0.85
CA PHE A 61 -3.74 6.12 -1.68
C PHE A 61 -4.38 6.34 -3.06
N PHE A 62 -3.58 6.13 -4.10
CA PHE A 62 -4.03 5.99 -5.48
C PHE A 62 -3.85 4.50 -5.83
N ILE A 63 -4.96 3.80 -6.08
CA ILE A 63 -5.06 2.35 -6.34
C ILE A 63 -5.96 2.09 -7.54
#